data_AF-A0A6C1EBX3-F1
#
_entry.id   AF-A0A6C1EBX3-F1
#
_cell.length_a   1.000
_cell.length_b   1.000
_cell.length_c   1.000
_cell.angle_alpha   90.00
_cell.angle_beta   90.00
_cell.angle_gamma   90.00
#
_symmetry.space_group_name_H-M   'P 1'
#
loop_
_entity.id
_entity.type
_entity.pdbx_description
1 polymer ?
#
loop_
_entity_poly.entity_id
_entity_poly.type
_entity_poly.pdbx_seq_one_letter_code
_entity_poly.pdbx_strand_id
1 'polypeptide(L)'
;MSFFYTILLFTQFLVSSTNAFDGSVNTNVAVYWGQNSAGTQESLATYCQSSDADIFLLSFLNQFPTLGLNFANACSDTFSDGLLHCTQIAKDIETCQSLGKKVLLSLGGASGSYLFSDDSQAEDFAQTLWDTFGEGTGASERPFDSAVVDGFDFDIENNNNVGYSALATKLRTLFAKGTKQYYLSAAPQCPYPDASVGDLLENADIDFAFIQFYNNYCNVNGQFNWDTWLTYAQTVSPNKNIKLFLSLPGSSSAAGSGYISDTSLLESTIAEISSSSAFGGIALWDASQAFTNQLNGEPYVQVLKELLADADSTPTSSTTTTLKSTTTSKSTTTLSSTTSTSQKKTTQITTTTQSKTKVTLSPTTTSTIETPTTSSTEITSSTMTETTSTTTTSKNTPAITTTKSPFTTATTTSVKTTLSTPTTTTSTLSPTTSTLSPTTSTLSPTTTGSSSDSAARTTAKQLNAQYAAGQLNGKSTCTEGEIACSADGEYAVCDHSAWVYMECASGTTCYAFDSGDSVYTQCNFSYLESNYF
;
A
#
# COMPACT_ATOMS: atom_id res chain seq x y z
N MET A 1 -1.29 28.29 69.11
CA MET A 1 -1.63 27.11 68.31
C MET A 1 -1.80 27.58 66.87
N SER A 2 -1.14 26.94 65.90
CA SER A 2 -1.31 27.28 64.48
C SER A 2 -1.91 26.06 63.77
N PHE A 3 -3.02 26.25 63.06
CA PHE A 3 -3.66 25.19 62.28
C PHE A 3 -3.10 25.20 60.85
N PHE A 4 -2.29 24.20 60.53
CA PHE A 4 -1.99 23.88 59.13
C PHE A 4 -3.16 23.08 58.55
N TYR A 5 -3.85 23.65 57.56
CA TYR A 5 -4.78 22.91 56.70
C TYR A 5 -4.00 22.36 55.51
N THR A 6 -3.77 21.05 55.49
CA THR A 6 -3.20 20.36 54.33
C THR A 6 -4.31 20.07 53.33
N ILE A 7 -4.33 20.81 52.20
CA ILE A 7 -5.26 20.54 51.10
C ILE A 7 -4.74 19.32 50.32
N LEU A 8 -5.50 18.22 50.35
CA LEU A 8 -5.23 17.05 49.53
C LEU A 8 -5.82 17.26 48.12
N LEU A 9 -4.98 17.63 47.16
CA LEU A 9 -5.35 17.68 45.74
C LEU A 9 -5.44 16.25 45.18
N PHE A 10 -6.65 15.69 45.17
CA PHE A 10 -6.94 14.49 44.38
C PHE A 10 -6.95 14.84 42.89
N THR A 11 -5.81 14.68 42.22
CA THR A 11 -5.77 14.62 40.76
C THR A 11 -6.41 13.30 40.30
N GLN A 12 -7.69 13.35 39.94
CA GLN A 12 -8.29 12.28 39.15
C GLN A 12 -7.61 12.27 37.78
N PHE A 13 -6.70 11.33 37.56
CA PHE A 13 -6.37 10.90 36.21
C PHE A 13 -7.63 10.24 35.65
N LEU A 14 -8.29 10.93 34.72
CA LEU A 14 -9.17 10.28 33.76
C LEU A 14 -8.28 9.38 32.91
N VAL A 15 -8.25 8.10 33.24
CA VAL A 15 -7.67 7.07 32.37
C VAL A 15 -8.65 6.89 31.21
N SER A 16 -8.40 7.58 30.10
CA SER A 16 -9.12 7.34 28.85
C SER A 16 -8.99 5.87 28.49
N SER A 17 -10.12 5.16 28.41
CA SER A 17 -10.14 3.74 28.10
C SER A 17 -9.89 3.54 26.61
N THR A 18 -8.64 3.33 26.22
CA THR A 18 -8.32 2.87 24.86
C THR A 18 -8.93 1.49 24.64
N ASN A 19 -9.69 1.33 23.56
CA ASN A 19 -10.11 0.01 23.12
C ASN A 19 -8.86 -0.79 22.71
N ALA A 20 -8.75 -2.01 23.22
CA ALA A 20 -7.75 -2.97 22.81
C ALA A 20 -8.28 -3.81 21.64
N PHE A 21 -7.38 -4.28 20.77
CA PHE A 21 -7.75 -5.20 19.69
C PHE A 21 -8.31 -6.52 20.24
N ASP A 22 -9.42 -6.97 19.67
CA ASP A 22 -10.01 -8.29 19.92
C ASP A 22 -10.36 -8.95 18.57
N GLY A 23 -9.61 -9.98 18.19
CA GLY A 23 -9.82 -10.71 16.94
C GLY A 23 -11.12 -11.53 16.88
N SER A 24 -11.86 -11.63 17.99
CA SER A 24 -13.17 -12.32 18.03
C SER A 24 -14.35 -11.42 17.68
N VAL A 25 -14.21 -10.09 17.80
CA VAL A 25 -15.27 -9.13 17.45
C VAL A 25 -15.16 -8.63 16.00
N ASN A 26 -16.26 -8.09 15.49
CA ASN A 26 -16.39 -7.58 14.13
C ASN A 26 -16.25 -6.04 14.05
N THR A 27 -15.80 -5.39 15.13
CA THR A 27 -15.80 -3.94 15.34
C THR A 27 -14.40 -3.31 15.39
N ASN A 28 -13.41 -4.00 14.80
CA ASN A 28 -12.03 -3.52 14.73
C ASN A 28 -11.87 -2.50 13.59
N VAL A 29 -11.04 -1.48 13.81
CA VAL A 29 -10.64 -0.52 12.80
C VAL A 29 -9.13 -0.62 12.59
N ALA A 30 -8.72 -0.88 11.35
CA ALA A 30 -7.33 -0.85 10.93
C ALA A 30 -7.02 0.49 10.24
N VAL A 31 -5.83 1.04 10.49
CA VAL A 31 -5.37 2.28 9.82
C VAL A 31 -3.94 2.11 9.31
N TYR A 32 -3.71 2.55 8.08
CA TYR A 32 -2.35 2.74 7.57
C TYR A 32 -1.72 3.99 8.20
N TRP A 33 -0.44 3.93 8.55
CA TRP A 33 0.31 5.08 9.08
C TRP A 33 1.75 5.02 8.58
N GLY A 34 2.29 6.17 8.16
CA GLY A 34 3.68 6.32 7.75
C GLY A 34 3.84 7.21 6.53
N GLN A 35 2.97 7.09 5.52
CA GLN A 35 3.10 7.82 4.25
C GLN A 35 2.56 9.26 4.25
N ASN A 36 1.87 9.69 5.32
CA ASN A 36 1.43 11.09 5.49
C ASN A 36 0.56 11.63 4.35
N SER A 37 -0.49 10.90 3.96
CA SER A 37 -1.39 11.27 2.86
C SER A 37 -2.01 12.67 3.01
N ALA A 38 -2.29 13.12 4.24
CA ALA A 38 -2.85 14.46 4.52
C ALA A 38 -1.80 15.58 4.68
N GLY A 39 -0.50 15.26 4.62
CA GLY A 39 0.60 16.19 4.92
C GLY A 39 0.76 16.56 6.41
N THR A 40 -0.17 16.16 7.28
CA THR A 40 -0.30 16.55 8.69
C THR A 40 -0.06 15.40 9.69
N GLN A 41 0.52 14.29 9.26
CA GLN A 41 0.78 13.09 10.07
C GLN A 41 1.56 13.37 11.37
N GLU A 42 0.92 13.07 12.50
CA GLU A 42 1.52 13.01 13.83
C GLU A 42 2.25 11.68 14.13
N SER A 43 2.82 11.58 15.34
CA SER A 43 3.46 10.35 15.85
C SER A 43 2.50 9.16 15.86
N LEU A 44 3.05 7.94 15.69
CA LEU A 44 2.27 6.71 15.77
C LEU A 44 1.61 6.57 17.15
N ALA A 45 2.31 6.96 18.21
CA ALA A 45 1.75 6.97 19.56
C ALA A 45 0.59 7.97 19.74
N THR A 46 0.49 9.05 18.95
CA THR A 46 -0.68 9.95 18.98
C THR A 46 -1.94 9.16 18.63
N TYR A 47 -1.93 8.47 17.48
CA TYR A 47 -3.10 7.74 17.01
C TYR A 47 -3.43 6.51 17.88
N CYS A 48 -2.41 5.83 18.41
CA CYS A 48 -2.61 4.71 19.34
C CYS A 48 -3.24 5.10 20.68
N GLN A 49 -3.20 6.37 21.09
CA GLN A 49 -3.88 6.88 22.29
C GLN A 49 -5.39 7.08 22.10
N SER A 50 -5.91 6.96 20.88
CA SER A 50 -7.34 7.04 20.59
C SER A 50 -8.06 5.69 20.82
N SER A 51 -9.37 5.77 21.02
CA SER A 51 -10.30 4.64 21.10
C SER A 51 -10.67 4.01 19.75
N ASP A 52 -10.26 4.62 18.65
CA ASP A 52 -11.01 4.60 17.38
C ASP A 52 -10.33 3.76 16.29
N ALA A 53 -9.06 3.42 16.49
CA ALA A 53 -8.30 2.44 15.70
C ALA A 53 -7.65 1.39 16.62
N ASP A 54 -7.63 0.13 16.19
CA ASP A 54 -7.17 -1.03 16.97
C ASP A 54 -5.94 -1.71 16.35
N ILE A 55 -5.83 -1.65 15.02
CA ILE A 55 -4.70 -2.17 14.22
C ILE A 55 -4.03 -1.00 13.48
N PHE A 56 -2.70 -0.95 13.51
CA PHE A 56 -1.87 0.03 12.82
C PHE A 56 -0.95 -0.70 11.84
N LEU A 57 -0.92 -0.24 10.60
CA LEU A 57 -0.16 -0.82 9.51
C LEU A 57 0.94 0.17 9.12
N LEU A 58 2.20 -0.16 9.41
CA LEU A 58 3.33 0.75 9.20
C LEU A 58 3.72 0.78 7.71
N SER A 59 3.38 1.87 7.03
CA SER A 59 3.57 2.08 5.59
C SER A 59 4.84 2.89 5.29
N PHE A 60 5.92 2.30 4.79
CA PHE A 60 6.08 0.92 4.31
C PHE A 60 7.54 0.42 4.41
N LEU A 61 7.70 -0.91 4.38
CA LEU A 61 8.88 -1.58 3.82
C LEU A 61 8.71 -1.65 2.29
N ASN A 62 9.10 -0.58 1.59
CA ASN A 62 8.84 -0.37 0.16
C ASN A 62 9.99 -0.82 -0.77
N GLN A 63 11.05 -1.42 -0.21
CA GLN A 63 12.12 -2.06 -0.96
C GLN A 63 12.53 -3.38 -0.27
N PHE A 64 12.55 -4.47 -1.04
CA PHE A 64 12.97 -5.81 -0.62
C PHE A 64 13.30 -6.69 -1.85
N PRO A 65 14.14 -7.76 -1.74
CA PRO A 65 14.75 -8.33 -0.54
C PRO A 65 15.88 -7.49 0.09
N THR A 66 16.48 -6.55 -0.64
CA THR A 66 17.34 -5.52 -0.03
C THR A 66 16.45 -4.55 0.73
N LEU A 67 16.52 -4.55 2.07
CA LEU A 67 15.63 -3.76 2.92
C LEU A 67 15.76 -2.24 2.65
N GLY A 68 14.63 -1.59 2.41
CA GLY A 68 14.50 -0.13 2.42
C GLY A 68 13.12 0.28 2.93
N LEU A 69 13.12 1.16 3.92
CA LEU A 69 11.92 1.65 4.61
C LEU A 69 11.63 3.09 4.21
N ASN A 70 10.36 3.47 4.21
CA ASN A 70 9.93 4.85 4.06
C ASN A 70 8.76 5.14 5.02
N PHE A 71 8.91 6.15 5.87
CA PHE A 71 7.84 6.65 6.76
C PHE A 71 7.68 8.17 6.62
N ALA A 72 7.77 8.68 5.39
CA ALA A 72 7.66 10.08 5.01
C ALA A 72 8.44 11.05 5.95
N ASN A 73 7.74 11.79 6.80
CA ASN A 73 8.28 12.77 7.74
C ASN A 73 8.58 12.20 9.15
N ALA A 74 8.19 10.96 9.44
CA ALA A 74 8.23 10.38 10.78
C ALA A 74 9.56 9.68 11.14
N CYS A 75 10.44 9.45 10.16
CA CYS A 75 11.77 8.90 10.37
C CYS A 75 12.75 9.36 9.28
N SER A 76 13.91 9.90 9.69
CA SER A 76 14.96 10.41 8.80
C SER A 76 16.38 9.91 9.13
N ASP A 77 16.57 9.35 10.33
CA ASP A 77 17.86 8.84 10.79
C ASP A 77 18.13 7.45 10.17
N THR A 78 19.41 7.11 9.99
CA THR A 78 19.85 5.94 9.23
C THR A 78 21.03 5.22 9.90
N PHE A 79 21.13 3.92 9.65
CA PHE A 79 22.34 3.12 9.83
C PHE A 79 23.42 3.51 8.80
N SER A 80 24.62 2.95 8.93
CA SER A 80 25.78 3.35 8.11
C SER A 80 25.70 2.90 6.64
N ASP A 81 24.77 2.00 6.31
CA ASP A 81 24.47 1.53 4.96
C ASP A 81 23.37 2.35 4.24
N GLY A 82 22.57 3.09 5.00
CA GLY A 82 21.42 3.87 4.53
C GLY A 82 20.04 3.31 4.90
N LEU A 83 19.94 2.16 5.57
CA LEU A 83 18.69 1.65 6.13
C LEU A 83 18.18 2.58 7.25
N LEU A 84 16.87 2.88 7.31
CA LEU A 84 16.32 3.76 8.34
C LEU A 84 16.51 3.20 9.77
N HIS A 85 16.78 4.08 10.73
CA HIS A 85 16.85 3.79 12.16
C HIS A 85 15.87 4.68 12.94
N CYS A 86 14.71 4.13 13.28
CA CYS A 86 13.52 4.87 13.68
C CYS A 86 13.23 4.75 15.18
N THR A 87 14.14 5.24 16.02
CA THR A 87 14.07 5.15 17.50
C THR A 87 12.76 5.66 18.12
N GLN A 88 12.12 6.68 17.53
CA GLN A 88 10.80 7.15 17.98
C GLN A 88 9.67 6.18 17.59
N ILE A 89 9.72 5.60 16.38
CA ILE A 89 8.74 4.59 15.93
C ILE A 89 8.87 3.32 16.78
N ALA A 90 10.09 2.91 17.15
CA ALA A 90 10.33 1.80 18.08
C ALA A 90 9.57 1.97 19.40
N LYS A 91 9.75 3.13 20.04
CA LYS A 91 9.08 3.49 21.29
C LYS A 91 7.56 3.60 21.12
N ASP A 92 7.10 4.09 19.98
CA ASP A 92 5.67 4.20 19.68
C ASP A 92 5.04 2.81 19.50
N ILE A 93 5.70 1.85 18.83
CA ILE A 93 5.25 0.45 18.72
C ILE A 93 5.02 -0.16 20.11
N GLU A 94 6.01 -0.03 21.01
CA GLU A 94 5.90 -0.51 22.40
C GLU A 94 4.75 0.19 23.15
N THR A 95 4.54 1.49 22.90
CA THR A 95 3.43 2.28 23.47
C THR A 95 2.08 1.77 22.98
N CYS A 96 1.90 1.59 21.66
CA CYS A 96 0.68 1.03 21.05
C CYS A 96 0.34 -0.35 21.60
N GLN A 97 1.34 -1.23 21.71
CA GLN A 97 1.18 -2.57 22.25
C GLN A 97 0.79 -2.55 23.74
N SER A 98 1.33 -1.61 24.53
CA SER A 98 0.93 -1.41 25.92
C SER A 98 -0.53 -0.94 26.09
N LEU A 99 -1.08 -0.27 25.07
CA LEU A 99 -2.48 0.16 24.98
C LEU A 99 -3.40 -0.92 24.35
N GLY A 100 -2.88 -2.13 24.11
CA GLY A 100 -3.62 -3.27 23.58
C GLY A 100 -3.82 -3.25 22.06
N LYS A 101 -3.26 -2.29 21.34
CA LYS A 101 -3.32 -2.20 19.87
C LYS A 101 -2.47 -3.31 19.21
N LYS A 102 -2.55 -3.44 17.90
CA LYS A 102 -1.65 -4.27 17.08
C LYS A 102 -0.91 -3.39 16.09
N VAL A 103 0.38 -3.63 15.89
CA VAL A 103 1.21 -2.87 14.95
C VAL A 103 1.94 -3.82 14.01
N LEU A 104 1.50 -3.89 12.75
CA LEU A 104 2.11 -4.73 11.70
C LEU A 104 3.01 -3.86 10.83
N LEU A 105 4.10 -4.42 10.29
CA LEU A 105 4.88 -3.75 9.24
C LEU A 105 4.28 -4.10 7.87
N SER A 106 3.85 -3.09 7.11
CA SER A 106 3.32 -3.30 5.77
C SER A 106 4.44 -3.31 4.73
N LEU A 107 4.48 -4.36 3.94
CA LEU A 107 5.40 -4.57 2.82
C LEU A 107 4.72 -4.09 1.55
N GLY A 108 5.40 -3.22 0.80
CA GLY A 108 5.00 -2.88 -0.56
C GLY A 108 4.68 -1.39 -0.76
N GLY A 109 3.43 -1.11 -1.15
CA GLY A 109 2.94 0.19 -1.57
C GLY A 109 3.32 0.58 -3.00
N ALA A 110 2.64 1.60 -3.53
CA ALA A 110 2.68 2.04 -4.93
C ALA A 110 4.06 2.51 -5.45
N SER A 111 5.02 2.84 -4.57
CA SER A 111 6.36 3.31 -4.96
C SER A 111 7.32 2.18 -5.38
N GLY A 112 6.81 0.98 -5.61
CA GLY A 112 7.53 -0.27 -5.36
C GLY A 112 8.87 -0.47 -6.06
N SER A 113 9.92 -0.69 -5.25
CA SER A 113 11.21 -1.24 -5.69
C SER A 113 11.43 -2.63 -5.09
N TYR A 114 10.44 -3.51 -5.28
CA TYR A 114 10.41 -4.85 -4.69
C TYR A 114 10.02 -5.94 -5.69
N LEU A 115 10.68 -7.10 -5.59
CA LEU A 115 10.40 -8.30 -6.38
C LEU A 115 11.10 -9.52 -5.76
N PHE A 116 10.46 -10.69 -5.78
CA PHE A 116 11.13 -11.97 -5.56
C PHE A 116 11.35 -12.70 -6.89
N SER A 117 12.51 -13.35 -7.03
CA SER A 117 12.83 -14.19 -8.20
C SER A 117 12.16 -15.57 -8.14
N ASP A 118 11.99 -16.10 -6.93
CA ASP A 118 11.44 -17.42 -6.66
C ASP A 118 11.06 -17.58 -5.17
N ASP A 119 10.38 -18.66 -4.85
CA ASP A 119 9.93 -19.00 -3.50
C ASP A 119 11.09 -19.20 -2.51
N SER A 120 12.27 -19.65 -2.94
CA SER A 120 13.42 -19.86 -2.05
C SER A 120 13.99 -18.52 -1.57
N GLN A 121 14.08 -17.53 -2.44
CA GLN A 121 14.46 -16.18 -2.06
C GLN A 121 13.45 -15.54 -1.10
N ALA A 122 12.16 -15.80 -1.29
CA ALA A 122 11.11 -15.33 -0.40
C ALA A 122 11.10 -16.07 0.96
N GLU A 123 11.41 -17.37 0.97
CA GLU A 123 11.62 -18.19 2.17
C GLU A 123 12.86 -17.77 2.99
N ASP A 124 13.93 -17.33 2.34
CA ASP A 124 15.10 -16.77 3.02
C ASP A 124 14.77 -15.35 3.55
N PHE A 125 14.04 -14.55 2.79
CA PHE A 125 13.60 -13.22 3.22
C PHE A 125 12.65 -13.27 4.43
N ALA A 126 11.86 -14.33 4.58
CA ALA A 126 11.06 -14.57 5.79
C ALA A 126 11.92 -14.62 7.07
N GLN A 127 13.12 -15.23 6.98
CA GLN A 127 14.07 -15.28 8.08
C GLN A 127 14.69 -13.89 8.34
N THR A 128 15.00 -13.12 7.28
CA THR A 128 15.42 -11.71 7.39
C THR A 128 14.38 -10.86 8.12
N LEU A 129 13.11 -10.91 7.72
CA LEU A 129 12.02 -10.16 8.40
C LEU A 129 11.90 -10.55 9.87
N TRP A 130 11.97 -11.85 10.17
CA TRP A 130 11.88 -12.35 11.53
C TRP A 130 13.05 -11.89 12.42
N ASP A 131 14.28 -11.89 11.88
CA ASP A 131 15.47 -11.45 12.60
C ASP A 131 15.59 -9.92 12.74
N THR A 132 15.11 -9.15 11.76
CA THR A 132 15.18 -7.68 11.77
C THR A 132 14.01 -7.01 12.50
N PHE A 133 12.80 -7.57 12.42
CA PHE A 133 11.58 -6.94 12.97
C PHE A 133 10.79 -7.83 13.95
N GLY A 134 10.98 -9.15 13.91
CA GLY A 134 10.35 -10.12 14.82
C GLY A 134 11.19 -10.39 16.08
N GLU A 135 10.93 -11.53 16.74
CA GLU A 135 11.72 -12.08 17.88
C GLU A 135 12.94 -12.90 17.44
N GLY A 136 13.34 -12.82 16.15
CA GLY A 136 14.59 -13.40 15.69
C GLY A 136 15.82 -12.68 16.22
N THR A 137 16.98 -13.33 16.13
CA THR A 137 18.25 -12.87 16.73
C THR A 137 19.42 -12.83 15.73
N GLY A 138 19.14 -12.97 14.43
CA GLY A 138 20.15 -13.00 13.37
C GLY A 138 20.63 -11.64 12.86
N ALA A 139 19.86 -10.56 13.06
CA ALA A 139 20.16 -9.24 12.51
C ALA A 139 21.04 -8.40 13.45
N SER A 140 22.02 -7.70 12.87
CA SER A 140 22.86 -6.71 13.58
C SER A 140 22.23 -5.31 13.63
N GLU A 141 21.43 -4.97 12.63
CA GLU A 141 20.77 -3.68 12.47
C GLU A 141 19.26 -3.90 12.48
N ARG A 142 18.56 -3.22 13.39
CA ARG A 142 17.12 -3.33 13.61
C ARG A 142 16.50 -1.93 13.57
N PRO A 143 15.75 -1.57 12.51
CA PRO A 143 15.15 -0.23 12.36
C PRO A 143 14.28 0.23 13.52
N PHE A 144 13.75 -0.71 14.32
CA PHE A 144 12.93 -0.42 15.50
C PHE A 144 13.61 -0.86 16.82
N ASP A 145 14.94 -0.92 16.89
CA ASP A 145 15.71 -1.30 18.09
C ASP A 145 15.23 -2.63 18.72
N SER A 146 14.79 -2.58 19.99
CA SER A 146 14.22 -3.68 20.75
C SER A 146 12.75 -3.98 20.44
N ALA A 147 12.06 -3.06 19.77
CA ALA A 147 10.65 -3.23 19.48
C ALA A 147 10.44 -4.37 18.47
N VAL A 148 9.28 -5.00 18.60
CA VAL A 148 8.91 -6.21 17.86
C VAL A 148 7.50 -6.00 17.32
N VAL A 149 7.35 -5.99 16.00
CA VAL A 149 6.02 -5.84 15.36
C VAL A 149 5.10 -7.01 15.74
N ASP A 150 3.79 -6.82 15.66
CA ASP A 150 2.79 -7.88 15.88
C ASP A 150 2.56 -8.74 14.63
N GLY A 151 3.22 -8.45 13.52
CA GLY A 151 3.02 -9.17 12.27
C GLY A 151 3.50 -8.41 11.04
N PHE A 152 3.12 -8.94 9.88
CA PHE A 152 3.42 -8.35 8.57
C PHE A 152 2.15 -8.25 7.74
N ASP A 153 2.03 -7.13 7.02
CA ASP A 153 0.97 -6.85 6.07
C ASP A 153 1.55 -6.86 4.65
N PHE A 154 0.78 -7.34 3.68
CA PHE A 154 1.18 -7.51 2.28
C PHE A 154 0.33 -6.59 1.38
N ASP A 155 0.80 -5.35 1.20
CA ASP A 155 0.19 -4.33 0.34
C ASP A 155 0.96 -4.26 -0.99
N ILE A 156 0.84 -5.34 -1.77
CA ILE A 156 1.64 -5.55 -2.99
C ILE A 156 0.88 -4.96 -4.18
N GLU A 157 1.42 -3.89 -4.79
CA GLU A 157 0.73 -3.15 -5.86
C GLU A 157 1.31 -3.41 -7.27
N ASN A 158 2.41 -4.15 -7.39
CA ASN A 158 3.18 -4.30 -8.64
C ASN A 158 2.67 -5.39 -9.62
N ASN A 159 1.53 -6.02 -9.33
CA ASN A 159 0.94 -7.13 -10.10
C ASN A 159 1.87 -8.34 -10.32
N ASN A 160 2.86 -8.53 -9.45
CA ASN A 160 3.65 -9.74 -9.36
C ASN A 160 3.34 -10.47 -8.05
N ASN A 161 3.11 -11.78 -8.13
CA ASN A 161 2.66 -12.62 -7.03
C ASN A 161 3.70 -13.68 -6.57
N VAL A 162 4.93 -13.64 -7.12
CA VAL A 162 5.96 -14.67 -6.86
C VAL A 162 6.41 -14.62 -5.40
N GLY A 163 6.51 -15.79 -4.76
CA GLY A 163 7.14 -15.96 -3.45
C GLY A 163 6.33 -15.54 -2.22
N TYR A 164 5.29 -14.71 -2.33
CA TYR A 164 4.57 -14.21 -1.15
C TYR A 164 3.88 -15.30 -0.33
N SER A 165 3.28 -16.31 -0.98
CA SER A 165 2.66 -17.46 -0.30
C SER A 165 3.68 -18.32 0.44
N ALA A 166 4.88 -18.52 -0.13
CA ALA A 166 6.00 -19.20 0.51
C ALA A 166 6.57 -18.40 1.69
N LEU A 167 6.77 -17.09 1.52
CA LEU A 167 7.16 -16.13 2.56
C LEU A 167 6.20 -16.15 3.75
N ALA A 168 4.88 -16.06 3.51
CA ALA A 168 3.86 -16.14 4.54
C ALA A 168 3.88 -17.50 5.29
N THR A 169 3.96 -18.61 4.55
CA THR A 169 4.04 -19.97 5.12
C THR A 169 5.29 -20.16 6.00
N LYS A 170 6.42 -19.60 5.56
CA LYS A 170 7.67 -19.59 6.31
C LYS A 170 7.60 -18.69 7.54
N LEU A 171 6.99 -17.50 7.45
CA LEU A 171 6.74 -16.62 8.59
C LEU A 171 5.90 -17.30 9.67
N ARG A 172 4.78 -17.97 9.32
CA ARG A 172 4.00 -18.77 10.28
C ARG A 172 4.85 -19.83 11.01
N THR A 173 5.81 -20.45 10.31
CA THR A 173 6.77 -21.41 10.88
C THR A 173 7.80 -20.75 11.83
N LEU A 174 8.13 -19.48 11.61
CA LEU A 174 9.02 -18.69 12.48
C LEU A 174 8.28 -18.13 13.70
N PHE A 175 7.03 -17.69 13.53
CA PHE A 175 6.17 -17.18 14.61
C PHE A 175 5.96 -18.21 15.73
N ALA A 176 5.95 -19.50 15.42
CA ALA A 176 5.91 -20.59 16.41
C ALA A 176 7.14 -20.65 17.34
N LYS A 177 8.17 -19.82 17.12
CA LYS A 177 9.34 -19.64 17.98
C LYS A 177 9.24 -18.42 18.90
N GLY A 178 8.29 -17.51 18.65
CA GLY A 178 8.08 -16.28 19.43
C GLY A 178 7.33 -16.51 20.74
N THR A 179 7.19 -15.45 21.52
CA THR A 179 6.50 -15.45 22.82
C THR A 179 5.10 -14.82 22.78
N LYS A 180 4.74 -14.14 21.68
CA LYS A 180 3.40 -13.58 21.43
C LYS A 180 2.73 -14.18 20.18
N GLN A 181 1.43 -13.94 20.03
CA GLN A 181 0.73 -14.20 18.77
C GLN A 181 1.15 -13.17 17.71
N TYR A 182 1.39 -13.66 16.50
CA TYR A 182 1.72 -12.86 15.33
C TYR A 182 0.65 -12.99 14.25
N TYR A 183 0.47 -11.92 13.50
CA TYR A 183 -0.56 -11.79 12.47
C TYR A 183 0.04 -11.69 11.06
N LEU A 184 -0.68 -12.19 10.06
CA LEU A 184 -0.43 -11.90 8.65
C LEU A 184 -1.69 -11.29 8.04
N SER A 185 -1.51 -10.27 7.20
CA SER A 185 -2.60 -9.64 6.45
C SER A 185 -2.20 -9.32 5.02
N ALA A 186 -3.18 -9.10 4.15
CA ALA A 186 -2.95 -8.63 2.79
C ALA A 186 -3.98 -7.57 2.41
N ALA A 187 -3.62 -6.68 1.48
CA ALA A 187 -4.43 -5.52 1.09
C ALA A 187 -4.87 -5.57 -0.40
N PRO A 188 -5.61 -6.62 -0.83
CA PRO A 188 -6.04 -6.75 -2.22
C PRO A 188 -6.91 -5.57 -2.64
N GLN A 189 -6.85 -5.20 -3.92
CA GLN A 189 -7.89 -4.36 -4.49
C GLN A 189 -9.20 -5.15 -4.61
N CYS A 190 -10.36 -4.47 -4.66
CA CYS A 190 -11.64 -5.18 -4.74
C CYS A 190 -11.84 -6.12 -5.96
N PRO A 191 -11.15 -6.00 -7.13
CA PRO A 191 -11.27 -6.99 -8.20
C PRO A 191 -10.79 -8.38 -7.76
N TYR A 192 -11.59 -9.42 -7.98
CA TYR A 192 -11.22 -10.80 -7.64
C TYR A 192 -10.99 -11.66 -8.89
N PRO A 193 -9.91 -12.47 -8.95
CA PRO A 193 -8.80 -12.52 -8.00
C PRO A 193 -7.90 -11.28 -8.14
N ASP A 194 -7.27 -10.87 -7.03
CA ASP A 194 -6.29 -9.79 -7.05
C ASP A 194 -5.00 -10.24 -7.77
N ALA A 195 -4.43 -9.37 -8.60
CA ALA A 195 -3.30 -9.70 -9.47
C ALA A 195 -1.95 -9.81 -8.74
N SER A 196 -1.82 -9.24 -7.54
CA SER A 196 -0.58 -9.23 -6.75
C SER A 196 -0.64 -10.22 -5.58
N VAL A 197 -1.72 -10.18 -4.80
CA VAL A 197 -1.88 -10.97 -3.57
C VAL A 197 -2.91 -12.11 -3.70
N GLY A 198 -3.46 -12.35 -4.90
CA GLY A 198 -4.36 -13.48 -5.13
C GLY A 198 -3.74 -14.83 -4.75
N ASP A 199 -2.51 -15.12 -5.20
CA ASP A 199 -1.81 -16.37 -4.84
C ASP A 199 -1.56 -16.49 -3.33
N LEU A 200 -1.10 -15.41 -2.70
CA LEU A 200 -0.92 -15.32 -1.25
C LEU A 200 -2.22 -15.66 -0.50
N LEU A 201 -3.34 -15.10 -0.93
CA LEU A 201 -4.66 -15.30 -0.32
C LEU A 201 -5.24 -16.70 -0.58
N GLU A 202 -4.94 -17.33 -1.71
CA GLU A 202 -5.39 -18.69 -2.04
C GLU A 202 -4.51 -19.78 -1.42
N ASN A 203 -3.21 -19.53 -1.21
CA ASN A 203 -2.23 -20.55 -0.81
C ASN A 203 -1.60 -20.40 0.59
N ALA A 204 -1.77 -19.27 1.29
CA ALA A 204 -1.22 -19.08 2.65
C ALA A 204 -2.28 -18.90 3.76
N ASP A 205 -1.86 -19.14 5.00
CA ASP A 205 -2.63 -18.87 6.22
C ASP A 205 -2.51 -17.37 6.59
N ILE A 206 -3.57 -16.61 6.28
CA ILE A 206 -3.69 -15.15 6.49
C ILE A 206 -4.81 -14.87 7.51
N ASP A 207 -4.61 -13.90 8.42
CA ASP A 207 -5.60 -13.53 9.44
C ASP A 207 -6.57 -12.45 8.94
N PHE A 208 -6.07 -11.43 8.22
CA PHE A 208 -6.87 -10.27 7.81
C PHE A 208 -6.74 -9.98 6.30
N ALA A 209 -7.84 -9.60 5.65
CA ALA A 209 -7.84 -9.09 4.27
C ALA A 209 -8.41 -7.66 4.24
N PHE A 210 -7.55 -6.66 4.02
CA PHE A 210 -7.88 -5.23 3.98
C PHE A 210 -8.29 -4.80 2.56
N ILE A 211 -9.44 -5.33 2.09
CA ILE A 211 -9.85 -5.22 0.69
C ILE A 211 -10.16 -3.77 0.31
N GLN A 212 -9.42 -3.21 -0.65
CA GLN A 212 -9.53 -1.82 -1.11
C GLN A 212 -10.78 -1.63 -1.98
N PHE A 213 -11.89 -1.23 -1.36
CA PHE A 213 -13.17 -0.94 -2.02
C PHE A 213 -13.23 0.51 -2.55
N TYR A 214 -12.14 0.95 -3.19
CA TYR A 214 -11.96 2.29 -3.76
C TYR A 214 -11.05 2.24 -5.00
N ASN A 215 -10.92 3.37 -5.72
CA ASN A 215 -10.21 3.48 -7.02
C ASN A 215 -10.66 2.50 -8.14
N ASN A 216 -11.69 1.68 -7.91
CA ASN A 216 -12.06 0.54 -8.74
C ASN A 216 -13.57 0.48 -9.05
N TYR A 217 -13.95 -0.26 -10.09
CA TYR A 217 -15.35 -0.46 -10.49
C TYR A 217 -16.23 -1.08 -9.38
N CYS A 218 -15.62 -1.86 -8.49
CA CYS A 218 -16.24 -2.61 -7.40
C CYS A 218 -16.27 -1.86 -6.05
N ASN A 219 -16.00 -0.55 -6.04
CA ASN A 219 -16.21 0.29 -4.85
C ASN A 219 -17.68 0.25 -4.37
N VAL A 220 -17.94 0.69 -3.14
CA VAL A 220 -19.28 0.62 -2.50
C VAL A 220 -20.38 1.33 -3.32
N ASN A 221 -20.07 2.43 -4.02
CA ASN A 221 -21.00 3.16 -4.88
C ASN A 221 -21.07 2.59 -6.32
N GLY A 222 -20.31 1.54 -6.62
CA GLY A 222 -20.22 0.88 -7.92
C GLY A 222 -20.82 -0.53 -7.89
N GLN A 223 -20.06 -1.50 -8.41
CA GLN A 223 -20.43 -2.92 -8.41
C GLN A 223 -19.84 -3.62 -7.18
N PHE A 224 -20.27 -3.20 -5.98
CA PHE A 224 -19.77 -3.72 -4.70
C PHE A 224 -19.84 -5.25 -4.65
N ASN A 225 -18.68 -5.90 -4.61
CA ASN A 225 -18.55 -7.35 -4.83
C ASN A 225 -18.18 -8.14 -3.55
N TRP A 226 -18.63 -7.65 -2.39
CA TRP A 226 -18.36 -8.28 -1.09
C TRP A 226 -18.74 -9.77 -1.04
N ASP A 227 -19.84 -10.18 -1.68
CA ASP A 227 -20.25 -11.59 -1.79
C ASP A 227 -19.17 -12.50 -2.42
N THR A 228 -18.37 -11.98 -3.36
CA THR A 228 -17.25 -12.71 -3.97
C THR A 228 -16.14 -12.92 -2.94
N TRP A 229 -15.79 -11.89 -2.17
CA TRP A 229 -14.80 -11.96 -1.11
C TRP A 229 -15.25 -12.84 0.07
N LEU A 230 -16.53 -12.79 0.42
CA LEU A 230 -17.17 -13.68 1.39
C LEU A 230 -17.14 -15.14 0.91
N THR A 231 -17.39 -15.38 -0.37
CA THR A 231 -17.26 -16.71 -1.00
C THR A 231 -15.80 -17.18 -0.92
N TYR A 232 -14.83 -16.32 -1.24
CA TYR A 232 -13.40 -16.62 -1.07
C TYR A 232 -13.07 -17.06 0.36
N ALA A 233 -13.47 -16.31 1.39
CA ALA A 233 -13.19 -16.65 2.79
C ALA A 233 -13.79 -18.02 3.19
N GLN A 234 -15.05 -18.26 2.81
CA GLN A 234 -15.75 -19.51 3.12
C GLN A 234 -15.20 -20.72 2.36
N THR A 235 -14.93 -20.60 1.05
CA THR A 235 -14.65 -21.76 0.19
C THR A 235 -13.18 -21.88 -0.21
N VAL A 236 -12.48 -20.78 -0.46
CA VAL A 236 -11.11 -20.77 -1.00
C VAL A 236 -10.06 -20.68 0.12
N SER A 237 -9.97 -19.55 0.83
CA SER A 237 -8.90 -19.21 1.80
C SER A 237 -8.44 -20.38 2.68
N PRO A 238 -7.12 -20.65 2.84
CA PRO A 238 -6.63 -21.69 3.74
C PRO A 238 -7.07 -21.49 5.19
N ASN A 239 -7.12 -20.24 5.67
CA ASN A 239 -7.68 -19.89 6.98
C ASN A 239 -9.19 -19.63 6.87
N LYS A 240 -10.02 -20.60 7.24
CA LYS A 240 -11.48 -20.45 7.28
C LYS A 240 -12.01 -19.50 8.37
N ASN A 241 -11.12 -18.91 9.17
CA ASN A 241 -11.44 -17.86 10.13
C ASN A 241 -10.89 -16.48 9.71
N ILE A 242 -10.40 -16.33 8.46
CA ILE A 242 -9.90 -15.05 7.94
C ILE A 242 -10.97 -13.95 8.09
N LYS A 243 -10.52 -12.78 8.56
CA LYS A 243 -11.37 -11.60 8.74
C LYS A 243 -11.23 -10.66 7.55
N LEU A 244 -12.31 -10.45 6.84
CA LEU A 244 -12.46 -9.49 5.75
C LEU A 244 -12.77 -8.11 6.34
N PHE A 245 -12.05 -7.09 5.89
CA PHE A 245 -12.26 -5.70 6.26
C PHE A 245 -12.70 -4.89 5.05
N LEU A 246 -13.65 -3.99 5.26
CA LEU A 246 -14.04 -2.99 4.28
C LEU A 246 -12.98 -1.86 4.30
N SER A 247 -12.03 -1.84 3.37
CA SER A 247 -11.02 -0.78 3.30
C SER A 247 -11.53 0.42 2.49
N LEU A 248 -11.43 1.62 3.06
CA LEU A 248 -11.96 2.87 2.54
C LEU A 248 -10.91 4.02 2.58
N PRO A 249 -11.03 5.05 1.73
CA PRO A 249 -10.25 6.27 1.87
C PRO A 249 -10.69 7.06 3.11
N GLY A 250 -9.74 7.53 3.91
CA GLY A 250 -10.00 8.31 5.13
C GLY A 250 -10.54 9.73 4.88
N SER A 251 -10.42 10.23 3.65
CA SER A 251 -10.95 11.53 3.21
C SER A 251 -11.20 11.58 1.71
N SER A 252 -11.82 12.66 1.22
CA SER A 252 -12.00 12.93 -0.21
C SER A 252 -10.72 13.23 -0.99
N SER A 253 -9.56 13.39 -0.32
CA SER A 253 -8.26 13.59 -0.96
C SER A 253 -7.30 12.40 -0.78
N ALA A 254 -7.69 11.38 0.00
CA ALA A 254 -6.84 10.23 0.29
C ALA A 254 -6.70 9.25 -0.89
N ALA A 255 -7.67 9.23 -1.80
CA ALA A 255 -7.71 8.39 -3.00
C ALA A 255 -8.39 9.13 -4.16
N GLY A 256 -8.18 8.68 -5.40
CA GLY A 256 -8.76 9.31 -6.60
C GLY A 256 -10.29 9.14 -6.73
N SER A 257 -10.85 8.07 -6.14
CA SER A 257 -12.29 7.87 -6.02
C SER A 257 -12.63 6.87 -4.90
N GLY A 258 -13.89 6.85 -4.45
CA GLY A 258 -14.39 5.84 -3.50
C GLY A 258 -14.52 6.29 -2.04
N TYR A 259 -14.18 7.55 -1.71
CA TYR A 259 -14.53 8.14 -0.40
C TYR A 259 -16.05 8.26 -0.22
N ILE A 260 -16.53 8.03 1.01
CA ILE A 260 -17.96 8.01 1.35
C ILE A 260 -18.22 8.96 2.53
N SER A 261 -18.92 10.07 2.27
CA SER A 261 -19.42 10.98 3.31
C SER A 261 -20.91 10.82 3.62
N ASP A 262 -21.62 9.92 2.93
CA ASP A 262 -23.01 9.58 3.23
C ASP A 262 -23.04 8.54 4.36
N THR A 263 -23.40 8.96 5.58
CA THR A 263 -23.48 8.04 6.71
C THR A 263 -24.56 6.99 6.51
N SER A 264 -25.67 7.29 5.81
CA SER A 264 -26.73 6.31 5.58
C SER A 264 -26.30 5.19 4.63
N LEU A 265 -25.38 5.46 3.70
CA LEU A 265 -24.72 4.43 2.91
C LEU A 265 -23.73 3.61 3.75
N LEU A 266 -22.95 4.25 4.63
CA LEU A 266 -22.04 3.55 5.54
C LEU A 266 -22.81 2.63 6.52
N GLU A 267 -23.82 3.17 7.20
CA GLU A 267 -24.77 2.48 8.09
C GLU A 267 -25.35 1.23 7.42
N SER A 268 -25.92 1.38 6.22
CA SER A 268 -26.55 0.27 5.49
C SER A 268 -25.54 -0.76 4.97
N THR A 269 -24.39 -0.33 4.45
CA THR A 269 -23.31 -1.22 3.99
C THR A 269 -22.75 -2.05 5.16
N ILE A 270 -22.48 -1.41 6.30
CA ILE A 270 -21.96 -2.08 7.50
C ILE A 270 -23.01 -3.07 8.03
N ALA A 271 -24.29 -2.68 8.11
CA ALA A 271 -25.38 -3.56 8.56
C ALA A 271 -25.60 -4.79 7.65
N GLU A 272 -25.31 -4.68 6.35
CA GLU A 272 -25.36 -5.80 5.40
C GLU A 272 -24.19 -6.77 5.64
N ILE A 273 -22.94 -6.28 5.59
CA ILE A 273 -21.74 -7.14 5.60
C ILE A 273 -21.40 -7.70 6.99
N SER A 274 -21.75 -6.99 8.07
CA SER A 274 -21.45 -7.41 9.46
C SER A 274 -22.20 -8.65 9.92
N SER A 275 -23.25 -9.05 9.19
CA SER A 275 -24.00 -10.28 9.41
C SER A 275 -23.16 -11.57 9.27
N SER A 276 -21.97 -11.49 8.67
CA SER A 276 -21.04 -12.61 8.51
C SER A 276 -20.01 -12.69 9.64
N SER A 277 -19.73 -13.90 10.13
CA SER A 277 -18.61 -14.17 11.04
C SER A 277 -17.23 -13.89 10.43
N ALA A 278 -17.15 -13.81 9.10
CA ALA A 278 -15.93 -13.44 8.38
C ALA A 278 -15.72 -11.91 8.31
N PHE A 279 -16.65 -11.06 8.75
CA PHE A 279 -16.40 -9.62 8.85
C PHE A 279 -15.46 -9.33 10.04
N GLY A 280 -14.43 -8.50 9.82
CA GLY A 280 -13.50 -8.03 10.87
C GLY A 280 -13.76 -6.59 11.32
N GLY A 281 -14.32 -5.78 10.43
CA GLY A 281 -14.53 -4.35 10.61
C GLY A 281 -14.06 -3.54 9.40
N ILE A 282 -13.44 -2.39 9.62
CA ILE A 282 -13.09 -1.40 8.58
C ILE A 282 -11.58 -1.16 8.55
N ALA A 283 -11.03 -0.91 7.36
CA ALA A 283 -9.65 -0.44 7.18
C ALA A 283 -9.62 0.95 6.53
N LEU A 284 -8.60 1.77 6.83
CA LEU A 284 -8.55 3.16 6.37
C LEU A 284 -7.17 3.58 5.85
N TRP A 285 -7.18 4.11 4.63
CA TRP A 285 -6.04 4.78 4.01
C TRP A 285 -6.20 6.31 4.11
N ASP A 286 -5.45 7.05 4.91
CA ASP A 286 -4.55 6.63 6.00
C ASP A 286 -4.98 7.30 7.33
N ALA A 287 -4.23 7.07 8.41
CA ALA A 287 -4.48 7.70 9.71
C ALA A 287 -4.40 9.24 9.66
N SER A 288 -3.47 9.81 8.90
CA SER A 288 -3.34 11.27 8.78
C SER A 288 -4.59 11.90 8.14
N GLN A 289 -5.24 11.18 7.22
CA GLN A 289 -6.51 11.58 6.60
C GLN A 289 -7.70 11.32 7.53
N ALA A 290 -7.86 10.09 8.02
CA ALA A 290 -9.07 9.66 8.74
C ALA A 290 -9.26 10.30 10.12
N PHE A 291 -8.18 10.74 10.77
CA PHE A 291 -8.22 11.47 12.05
C PHE A 291 -8.35 12.99 11.90
N THR A 292 -8.15 13.56 10.71
CA THR A 292 -8.23 15.02 10.48
C THR A 292 -9.44 15.44 9.64
N ASN A 293 -9.98 14.52 8.82
CA ASN A 293 -11.22 14.70 8.09
C ASN A 293 -12.43 14.66 9.05
N GLN A 294 -13.11 15.78 9.23
CA GLN A 294 -14.30 15.86 10.08
C GLN A 294 -15.58 15.56 9.28
N LEU A 295 -16.35 14.55 9.71
CA LEU A 295 -17.69 14.26 9.22
C LEU A 295 -18.72 14.58 10.31
N ASN A 296 -19.69 15.44 10.00
CA ASN A 296 -20.71 15.96 10.93
C ASN A 296 -20.21 16.70 12.19
N GLY A 297 -18.90 16.82 12.37
CA GLY A 297 -18.25 17.51 13.51
C GLY A 297 -17.18 16.65 14.19
N GLU A 298 -17.26 15.33 14.03
CA GLU A 298 -16.36 14.33 14.61
C GLU A 298 -15.35 13.80 13.56
N PRO A 299 -14.20 13.24 13.96
CA PRO A 299 -13.27 12.60 13.02
C PRO A 299 -13.90 11.42 12.27
N TYR A 300 -13.57 11.26 10.99
CA TYR A 300 -14.12 10.21 10.13
C TYR A 300 -13.87 8.79 10.68
N VAL A 301 -12.67 8.55 11.25
CA VAL A 301 -12.35 7.30 11.95
C VAL A 301 -13.27 7.02 13.15
N GLN A 302 -13.64 8.05 13.92
CA GLN A 302 -14.51 7.94 15.07
C GLN A 302 -15.95 7.61 14.64
N VAL A 303 -16.48 8.31 13.62
CA VAL A 303 -17.80 8.02 13.04
C VAL A 303 -17.88 6.55 12.58
N LEU A 304 -16.85 6.03 11.91
CA LEU A 304 -16.82 4.64 11.47
C LEU A 304 -16.71 3.64 12.63
N LYS A 305 -15.98 3.98 13.70
CA LYS A 305 -15.92 3.16 14.93
C LYS A 305 -17.28 3.11 15.64
N GLU A 306 -17.99 4.24 15.70
CA GLU A 306 -19.35 4.35 16.25
C GLU A 306 -20.34 3.50 15.44
N LEU A 307 -20.33 3.61 14.11
CA LEU A 307 -21.21 2.81 13.23
C LEU A 307 -20.97 1.29 13.35
N LEU A 308 -19.72 0.87 13.55
CA LEU A 308 -19.40 -0.53 13.83
C LEU A 308 -19.99 -1.01 15.17
N ALA A 309 -19.92 -0.18 16.21
CA ALA A 309 -20.49 -0.50 17.53
C ALA A 309 -22.02 -0.53 17.52
N ASP A 310 -22.67 0.38 16.79
CA ASP A 310 -24.13 0.41 16.65
C ASP A 310 -24.65 -0.83 15.88
N ALA A 311 -23.92 -1.27 14.85
CA ALA A 311 -24.24 -2.51 14.11
C ALA A 311 -24.14 -3.77 14.99
N ASP A 312 -23.07 -3.91 15.78
CA ASP A 312 -22.86 -5.04 16.70
C ASP A 312 -23.85 -5.03 17.88
N SER A 313 -24.22 -3.85 18.38
CA SER A 313 -25.19 -3.70 19.47
C SER A 313 -26.64 -3.95 19.05
N THR A 314 -26.95 -3.91 17.75
CA THR A 314 -28.31 -4.07 17.22
C THR A 314 -28.70 -5.55 17.22
N PRO A 315 -29.62 -6.01 18.09
CA PRO A 315 -30.02 -7.41 18.12
C PRO A 315 -30.72 -7.76 16.81
N THR A 316 -30.27 -8.84 16.15
CA THR A 316 -30.78 -9.29 14.84
C THR A 316 -32.28 -9.62 14.91
N SER A 317 -33.11 -8.60 14.71
CA SER A 317 -34.56 -8.67 14.80
C SER A 317 -35.11 -9.33 13.55
N SER A 318 -34.92 -10.66 13.48
CA SER A 318 -35.41 -11.51 12.40
C SER A 318 -36.90 -11.24 12.17
N THR A 319 -37.20 -10.53 11.09
CA THR A 319 -38.57 -10.10 10.75
C THR A 319 -39.32 -11.29 10.19
N THR A 320 -39.63 -12.23 11.09
CA THR A 320 -40.41 -13.42 10.81
C THR A 320 -41.84 -12.97 10.58
N THR A 321 -42.23 -12.88 9.32
CA THR A 321 -43.56 -12.40 8.88
C THR A 321 -44.67 -13.36 9.31
N THR A 322 -45.02 -13.36 10.59
CA THR A 322 -46.03 -14.23 11.19
C THR A 322 -47.42 -13.94 10.62
N LEU A 323 -47.81 -14.70 9.60
CA LEU A 323 -49.14 -14.67 9.01
C LEU A 323 -50.19 -15.02 10.07
N LYS A 324 -50.88 -13.98 10.53
CA LYS A 324 -51.79 -13.99 11.69
C LYS A 324 -53.12 -14.67 11.35
N SER A 325 -53.11 -16.00 11.34
CA SER A 325 -54.28 -16.82 11.00
C SER A 325 -55.41 -16.66 12.03
N THR A 326 -56.58 -16.18 11.58
CA THR A 326 -57.76 -15.89 12.41
C THR A 326 -58.63 -17.12 12.62
N THR A 327 -58.36 -17.88 13.69
CA THR A 327 -59.20 -19.02 14.11
C THR A 327 -60.61 -18.56 14.49
N THR A 328 -61.59 -18.85 13.63
CA THR A 328 -63.01 -18.60 13.89
C THR A 328 -63.72 -19.93 14.13
N SER A 329 -64.22 -20.16 15.35
CA SER A 329 -64.74 -21.47 15.76
C SER A 329 -66.16 -21.73 15.26
N LYS A 330 -66.40 -22.87 14.60
CA LYS A 330 -67.75 -23.47 14.51
C LYS A 330 -67.69 -25.00 14.38
N SER A 331 -68.62 -25.68 15.05
CA SER A 331 -68.70 -27.14 15.15
C SER A 331 -69.85 -27.70 14.31
N THR A 332 -69.62 -28.79 13.56
CA THR A 332 -70.63 -29.82 13.24
C THR A 332 -70.01 -31.13 12.70
N THR A 333 -70.22 -32.22 13.45
CA THR A 333 -70.59 -33.60 13.01
C THR A 333 -70.20 -34.13 11.61
N THR A 334 -69.29 -35.12 11.61
CA THR A 334 -69.41 -36.47 10.98
C THR A 334 -70.24 -36.71 9.70
N LEU A 335 -69.62 -37.27 8.64
CA LEU A 335 -69.81 -38.68 8.20
C LEU A 335 -68.99 -39.10 6.93
N SER A 336 -68.70 -40.40 6.86
CA SER A 336 -68.49 -41.25 5.66
C SER A 336 -67.55 -40.86 4.49
N SER A 337 -66.39 -41.54 4.48
CA SER A 337 -65.85 -42.37 3.36
C SER A 337 -66.09 -42.02 1.88
N THR A 338 -65.01 -42.06 1.09
CA THR A 338 -64.84 -43.12 0.05
C THR A 338 -63.39 -43.29 -0.41
N THR A 339 -63.11 -44.43 -1.04
CA THR A 339 -61.78 -44.90 -1.47
C THR A 339 -61.53 -44.61 -2.95
N SER A 340 -60.30 -44.22 -3.32
CA SER A 340 -59.73 -44.56 -4.63
C SER A 340 -58.20 -44.61 -4.58
N THR A 341 -57.60 -45.41 -5.45
CA THR A 341 -56.18 -45.81 -5.40
C THR A 341 -55.37 -45.27 -6.58
N SER A 342 -54.11 -44.90 -6.31
CA SER A 342 -52.92 -45.17 -7.14
C SER A 342 -52.95 -44.83 -8.65
N GLN A 343 -51.98 -44.01 -9.09
CA GLN A 343 -50.89 -44.55 -9.93
C GLN A 343 -49.66 -43.62 -10.04
N LYS A 344 -48.52 -44.25 -10.33
CA LYS A 344 -47.21 -43.64 -10.61
C LYS A 344 -46.89 -43.85 -12.10
N LYS A 345 -46.50 -42.81 -12.85
CA LYS A 345 -45.93 -42.99 -14.19
C LYS A 345 -44.87 -41.93 -14.54
N THR A 346 -43.83 -42.39 -15.24
CA THR A 346 -42.63 -41.63 -15.65
C THR A 346 -42.65 -41.28 -17.14
N THR A 347 -42.28 -40.05 -17.48
CA THR A 347 -41.66 -39.55 -18.73
C THR A 347 -41.20 -38.11 -18.41
N GLN A 348 -39.96 -37.64 -18.55
CA GLN A 348 -38.99 -37.68 -19.66
C GLN A 348 -39.47 -36.95 -20.93
N ILE A 349 -38.85 -35.80 -21.21
CA ILE A 349 -38.77 -35.01 -22.48
C ILE A 349 -38.09 -33.66 -22.14
N THR A 350 -37.34 -32.92 -22.98
CA THR A 350 -36.41 -33.22 -24.10
C THR A 350 -35.55 -31.97 -24.33
N THR A 351 -34.25 -32.12 -24.62
CA THR A 351 -33.35 -31.00 -24.99
C THR A 351 -33.72 -30.42 -26.36
N THR A 352 -33.79 -29.08 -26.50
CA THR A 352 -33.98 -28.44 -27.82
C THR A 352 -33.02 -27.27 -28.00
N THR A 353 -32.17 -27.35 -29.02
CA THR A 353 -31.24 -26.28 -29.42
C THR A 353 -31.83 -25.50 -30.60
N GLN A 354 -31.79 -24.16 -30.56
CA GLN A 354 -31.96 -23.31 -31.75
C GLN A 354 -31.00 -22.11 -31.69
N SER A 355 -30.79 -21.44 -32.82
CA SER A 355 -29.61 -20.60 -33.03
C SER A 355 -29.87 -19.45 -34.01
N LYS A 356 -29.20 -18.32 -33.78
CA LYS A 356 -29.00 -17.14 -34.67
C LYS A 356 -30.24 -16.38 -35.14
N THR A 357 -30.26 -15.09 -34.79
CA THR A 357 -30.44 -14.03 -35.81
C THR A 357 -29.42 -12.93 -35.56
N LYS A 358 -28.85 -12.36 -36.64
CA LYS A 358 -27.94 -11.21 -36.62
C LYS A 358 -28.72 -9.99 -37.09
N VAL A 359 -28.63 -8.86 -36.38
CA VAL A 359 -29.20 -7.58 -36.82
C VAL A 359 -28.07 -6.63 -37.19
N THR A 360 -28.21 -5.97 -38.34
CA THR A 360 -27.29 -4.95 -38.84
C THR A 360 -28.03 -3.62 -38.89
N LEU A 361 -27.41 -2.54 -38.41
CA LEU A 361 -27.79 -1.17 -38.71
C LEU A 361 -26.58 -0.41 -39.25
N SER A 362 -26.83 0.68 -39.99
CA SER A 362 -25.80 1.49 -40.67
C SER A 362 -26.26 2.95 -40.74
N PRO A 363 -25.34 3.91 -40.90
CA PRO A 363 -25.48 5.24 -40.29
C PRO A 363 -26.18 6.29 -41.17
N THR A 364 -26.55 7.43 -40.59
CA THR A 364 -27.02 8.60 -41.35
C THR A 364 -26.68 9.93 -40.63
N THR A 365 -25.89 10.77 -41.32
CA THR A 365 -25.72 12.24 -41.20
C THR A 365 -25.41 12.90 -39.84
N THR A 366 -24.15 13.33 -39.71
CA THR A 366 -23.73 14.74 -39.75
C THR A 366 -24.60 15.80 -39.06
N SER A 367 -24.01 16.46 -38.04
CA SER A 367 -24.18 17.90 -37.82
C SER A 367 -22.85 18.53 -37.40
N THR A 368 -22.49 19.65 -38.02
CA THR A 368 -21.37 20.53 -37.61
C THR A 368 -21.87 21.57 -36.62
N ILE A 369 -21.06 21.95 -35.62
CA ILE A 369 -20.93 23.36 -35.16
C ILE A 369 -19.73 23.55 -34.20
N GLU A 370 -18.90 24.52 -34.57
CA GLU A 370 -18.05 25.46 -33.81
C GLU A 370 -17.20 25.01 -32.59
N THR A 371 -15.88 25.24 -32.75
CA THR A 371 -14.83 25.21 -31.72
C THR A 371 -14.84 26.48 -30.84
N PRO A 372 -14.69 26.39 -29.51
CA PRO A 372 -14.39 27.55 -28.67
C PRO A 372 -12.88 27.82 -28.61
N THR A 373 -12.40 28.83 -29.33
CA THR A 373 -11.00 29.28 -29.26
C THR A 373 -10.75 30.02 -27.94
N THR A 374 -9.87 29.49 -27.08
CA THR A 374 -9.50 30.14 -25.81
C THR A 374 -8.14 30.84 -25.96
N SER A 375 -8.05 32.12 -25.60
CA SER A 375 -6.84 32.92 -25.84
C SER A 375 -5.70 32.61 -24.87
N SER A 376 -4.55 32.26 -25.43
CA SER A 376 -3.25 32.32 -24.72
C SER A 376 -2.99 33.75 -24.25
N THR A 377 -2.83 33.93 -22.94
CA THR A 377 -2.43 35.22 -22.35
C THR A 377 -1.05 35.05 -21.71
N GLU A 378 -0.05 35.76 -22.22
CA GLU A 378 1.31 35.72 -21.66
C GLU A 378 1.32 36.34 -20.25
N ILE A 379 1.92 35.64 -19.28
CA ILE A 379 2.19 36.18 -17.95
C ILE A 379 3.70 36.27 -17.76
N THR A 380 4.21 37.51 -17.82
CA THR A 380 5.65 37.79 -17.77
C THR A 380 6.25 37.43 -16.42
N SER A 381 7.31 36.62 -16.42
CA SER A 381 8.10 36.34 -15.22
C SER A 381 8.69 37.63 -14.64
N SER A 382 8.54 37.83 -13.32
CA SER A 382 9.14 38.96 -12.60
C SER A 382 9.83 38.50 -11.32
N THR A 383 11.16 38.58 -11.33
CA THR A 383 12.03 38.16 -10.24
C THR A 383 11.88 39.09 -9.03
N MET A 384 11.51 38.55 -7.87
CA MET A 384 11.49 39.30 -6.60
C MET A 384 12.77 39.04 -5.81
N THR A 385 13.55 40.10 -5.57
CA THR A 385 14.82 40.04 -4.85
C THR A 385 14.61 40.15 -3.34
N GLU A 386 15.04 39.14 -2.60
CA GLU A 386 15.00 39.14 -1.13
C GLU A 386 15.84 40.30 -0.55
N THR A 387 15.23 41.14 0.30
CA THR A 387 15.87 42.34 0.86
C THR A 387 15.92 42.26 2.38
N THR A 388 17.09 41.90 2.91
CA THR A 388 17.34 41.77 4.36
C THR A 388 17.11 43.10 5.08
N SER A 389 16.21 43.10 6.07
CA SER A 389 15.90 44.28 6.90
C SER A 389 16.29 44.06 8.35
N THR A 390 17.50 44.47 8.73
CA THR A 390 17.98 44.41 10.13
C THR A 390 17.51 45.61 10.94
N THR A 391 16.87 45.39 12.10
CA THR A 391 16.57 46.46 13.07
C THR A 391 17.17 46.13 14.44
N THR A 392 17.95 47.06 15.00
CA THR A 392 18.64 46.89 16.28
C THR A 392 17.97 47.66 17.40
N THR A 393 17.91 47.07 18.60
CA THR A 393 17.73 47.83 19.85
C THR A 393 18.43 47.12 21.00
N SER A 394 18.71 47.83 22.10
CA SER A 394 19.83 47.52 22.99
C SER A 394 19.46 47.30 24.46
N LYS A 395 20.26 46.44 25.11
CA LYS A 395 20.68 46.46 26.53
C LYS A 395 19.59 46.40 27.62
N ASN A 396 19.76 45.47 28.56
CA ASN A 396 20.36 45.84 29.85
C ASN A 396 20.92 44.64 30.63
N THR A 397 21.83 44.93 31.57
CA THR A 397 22.45 43.97 32.50
C THR A 397 22.56 44.63 33.88
N PRO A 398 22.46 43.86 34.96
CA PRO A 398 23.34 44.07 36.11
C PRO A 398 23.96 42.74 36.63
N ALA A 399 25.07 42.80 37.37
CA ALA A 399 25.85 41.62 37.81
C ALA A 399 26.43 41.73 39.24
N ILE A 400 26.55 40.58 39.94
CA ILE A 400 27.11 40.33 41.28
C ILE A 400 27.58 38.83 41.32
N THR A 401 28.63 38.26 41.96
CA THR A 401 29.84 38.65 42.74
C THR A 401 29.93 37.90 44.10
N THR A 402 30.87 37.00 44.43
CA THR A 402 31.92 36.29 43.64
C THR A 402 31.88 34.74 43.88
N THR A 403 32.72 33.96 44.61
CA THR A 403 33.95 34.17 45.43
C THR A 403 34.78 32.86 45.61
N LYS A 404 36.05 32.84 45.17
CA LYS A 404 37.25 32.04 45.62
C LYS A 404 37.23 30.48 45.79
N SER A 405 37.97 29.77 44.90
CA SER A 405 39.33 29.14 45.07
C SER A 405 39.76 28.48 46.40
N PRO A 406 40.70 27.48 46.45
CA PRO A 406 41.99 27.48 45.68
C PRO A 406 42.67 26.14 45.21
N PHE A 407 43.50 26.23 44.13
CA PHE A 407 44.78 25.53 43.78
C PHE A 407 44.93 23.97 43.87
N THR A 408 45.81 23.25 43.12
CA THR A 408 47.15 23.61 42.58
C THR A 408 47.54 22.91 41.25
N THR A 409 48.31 23.65 40.42
CA THR A 409 49.11 23.44 39.19
C THR A 409 49.77 22.08 38.81
N ALA A 410 49.81 21.79 37.50
CA ALA A 410 50.95 21.18 36.76
C ALA A 410 50.91 21.59 35.25
N THR A 411 52.05 21.60 34.53
CA THR A 411 52.19 22.27 33.19
C THR A 411 53.25 21.65 32.27
N THR A 412 52.97 21.46 30.95
CA THR A 412 53.98 21.51 29.85
C THR A 412 53.40 21.75 28.44
N THR A 413 53.79 22.88 27.85
CA THR A 413 54.32 23.13 26.47
C THR A 413 53.70 22.51 25.18
N SER A 414 53.78 23.28 24.08
CA SER A 414 53.21 23.00 22.74
C SER A 414 54.28 22.93 21.63
N VAL A 415 54.02 22.15 20.56
CA VAL A 415 54.53 22.34 19.18
C VAL A 415 53.43 21.95 18.18
N LYS A 416 53.40 22.60 16.99
CA LYS A 416 52.48 22.33 15.87
C LYS A 416 53.29 22.10 14.59
N THR A 417 52.85 21.24 13.67
CA THR A 417 53.63 20.88 12.46
C THR A 417 52.75 20.74 11.22
N THR A 418 53.26 21.13 10.06
CA THR A 418 52.59 21.09 8.75
C THR A 418 53.62 20.85 7.63
N LEU A 419 53.31 19.98 6.66
CA LEU A 419 54.14 19.73 5.47
C LEU A 419 53.27 19.18 4.31
N SER A 420 53.85 18.94 3.14
CA SER A 420 53.58 19.74 1.94
C SER A 420 53.63 18.90 0.67
N THR A 421 52.96 19.34 -0.38
CA THR A 421 52.94 18.70 -1.71
C THR A 421 54.14 19.09 -2.60
N PRO A 422 54.51 18.22 -3.56
CA PRO A 422 55.28 18.60 -4.75
C PRO A 422 54.59 18.20 -6.08
N THR A 423 55.02 18.83 -7.18
CA THR A 423 54.51 18.62 -8.57
C THR A 423 55.68 18.76 -9.58
N THR A 424 55.45 18.41 -10.86
CA THR A 424 56.37 18.55 -12.04
C THR A 424 57.62 17.62 -12.05
N THR A 425 58.22 17.24 -13.19
CA THR A 425 58.14 17.74 -14.60
C THR A 425 58.31 16.62 -15.66
N THR A 426 58.14 16.95 -16.95
CA THR A 426 58.23 16.09 -18.15
C THR A 426 59.64 15.87 -18.72
N SER A 427 59.85 14.77 -19.46
CA SER A 427 60.83 14.70 -20.58
C SER A 427 60.43 13.63 -21.62
N THR A 428 60.97 13.73 -22.85
CA THR A 428 60.64 12.89 -24.01
C THR A 428 61.90 12.28 -24.65
N LEU A 429 61.78 11.15 -25.37
CA LEU A 429 62.65 10.75 -26.50
C LEU A 429 62.14 9.49 -27.24
N SER A 430 62.58 9.32 -28.49
CA SER A 430 62.27 8.24 -29.46
C SER A 430 63.23 8.39 -30.66
N PRO A 431 63.29 7.48 -31.66
CA PRO A 431 63.02 6.02 -31.71
C PRO A 431 64.23 5.24 -32.30
N THR A 432 64.12 3.91 -32.52
CA THR A 432 64.81 3.25 -33.67
C THR A 432 64.15 1.92 -34.06
N THR A 433 64.48 1.38 -35.25
CA THR A 433 63.73 0.34 -35.96
C THR A 433 64.55 -0.91 -36.28
N SER A 434 63.86 -2.05 -36.43
CA SER A 434 64.30 -3.19 -37.27
C SER A 434 63.07 -3.97 -37.72
N THR A 435 63.03 -4.40 -38.98
CA THR A 435 61.91 -5.15 -39.59
C THR A 435 62.37 -6.52 -40.04
N LEU A 436 61.45 -7.49 -40.12
CA LEU A 436 61.34 -8.45 -41.23
C LEU A 436 60.02 -9.24 -41.14
N SER A 437 59.59 -9.80 -42.26
CA SER A 437 58.36 -10.58 -42.48
C SER A 437 58.70 -11.70 -43.51
N PRO A 438 57.91 -12.79 -43.74
CA PRO A 438 56.48 -12.67 -44.11
C PRO A 438 55.52 -13.85 -43.74
N THR A 439 54.25 -13.67 -44.17
CA THR A 439 53.25 -14.69 -44.58
C THR A 439 52.49 -15.54 -43.55
N THR A 440 51.25 -15.07 -43.27
CA THR A 440 49.97 -15.79 -43.36
C THR A 440 49.70 -17.06 -42.53
N SER A 441 48.89 -16.89 -41.48
CA SER A 441 47.53 -17.47 -41.43
C SER A 441 46.61 -16.57 -40.59
N THR A 442 45.35 -16.41 -40.99
CA THR A 442 44.45 -15.38 -40.43
C THR A 442 43.57 -15.91 -39.30
N LEU A 443 43.85 -15.48 -38.08
CA LEU A 443 42.91 -15.45 -36.96
C LEU A 443 42.99 -14.05 -36.33
N SER A 444 41.90 -13.28 -36.39
CA SER A 444 41.86 -11.94 -35.81
C SER A 444 41.57 -12.02 -34.30
N PRO A 445 42.40 -11.40 -33.43
CA PRO A 445 42.05 -11.23 -32.01
C PRO A 445 40.96 -10.17 -31.85
N THR A 446 40.18 -10.28 -30.77
CA THR A 446 39.00 -9.45 -30.50
C THR A 446 39.33 -7.95 -30.35
N THR A 447 38.50 -7.11 -30.98
CA THR A 447 38.55 -5.64 -30.85
C THR A 447 38.06 -5.15 -29.50
N THR A 448 38.80 -4.26 -28.86
CA THR A 448 38.30 -3.42 -27.76
C THR A 448 37.37 -2.33 -28.29
N GLY A 449 36.17 -2.19 -27.71
CA GLY A 449 35.37 -0.96 -27.84
C GLY A 449 34.03 -1.05 -28.56
N SER A 450 33.07 -1.79 -27.99
CA SER A 450 31.63 -1.50 -28.09
C SER A 450 30.89 -2.29 -27.01
N SER A 451 29.91 -1.68 -26.34
CA SER A 451 28.97 -2.39 -25.46
C SER A 451 27.85 -2.98 -26.31
N SER A 452 27.78 -4.31 -26.42
CA SER A 452 26.62 -4.98 -27.00
C SER A 452 25.43 -4.86 -26.03
N ASP A 453 24.40 -4.15 -26.46
CA ASP A 453 23.07 -4.17 -25.82
C ASP A 453 22.58 -5.62 -25.63
N SER A 454 21.82 -5.88 -24.55
CA SER A 454 21.16 -7.18 -24.37
C SER A 454 20.11 -7.42 -25.47
N ALA A 455 19.67 -8.66 -25.63
CA ALA A 455 18.56 -8.98 -26.54
C ALA A 455 17.29 -8.20 -26.13
N ALA A 456 17.01 -8.14 -24.82
CA ALA A 456 15.92 -7.37 -24.25
C ALA A 456 16.06 -5.86 -24.52
N ARG A 457 17.23 -5.26 -24.29
CA ARG A 457 17.56 -3.85 -24.60
C ARG A 457 17.34 -3.51 -26.08
N THR A 458 17.68 -4.45 -26.96
CA THR A 458 17.46 -4.33 -28.40
C THR A 458 15.97 -4.34 -28.74
N THR A 459 15.18 -5.24 -28.12
CA THR A 459 13.73 -5.30 -28.30
C THR A 459 13.00 -4.09 -27.69
N ALA A 460 13.43 -3.60 -26.53
CA ALA A 460 12.91 -2.37 -25.92
C ALA A 460 13.08 -1.16 -26.84
N LYS A 461 14.30 -0.94 -27.36
CA LYS A 461 14.58 0.09 -28.38
C LYS A 461 13.74 -0.08 -29.64
N GLN A 462 13.50 -1.31 -30.09
CA GLN A 462 12.65 -1.58 -31.25
C GLN A 462 11.16 -1.29 -30.99
N LEU A 463 10.66 -1.46 -29.77
CA LEU A 463 9.30 -1.07 -29.38
C LEU A 463 9.17 0.46 -29.26
N ASN A 464 10.14 1.13 -28.66
CA ASN A 464 10.16 2.60 -28.57
C ASN A 464 10.21 3.28 -29.95
N ALA A 465 10.96 2.71 -30.89
CA ALA A 465 10.95 3.16 -32.28
C ALA A 465 9.58 2.94 -33.00
N GLN A 466 8.74 2.03 -32.51
CA GLN A 466 7.35 1.87 -32.98
C GLN A 466 6.43 2.88 -32.31
N TYR A 467 6.50 3.04 -30.99
CA TYR A 467 5.70 4.02 -30.24
C TYR A 467 5.93 5.46 -30.75
N ALA A 468 7.19 5.86 -30.93
CA ALA A 468 7.56 7.15 -31.53
C ALA A 468 7.11 7.32 -33.00
N ALA A 469 6.74 6.23 -33.69
CA ALA A 469 6.15 6.24 -35.03
C ALA A 469 4.61 6.14 -35.01
N GLY A 470 3.98 6.24 -33.83
CA GLY A 470 2.53 6.08 -33.63
C GLY A 470 2.03 4.63 -33.79
N GLN A 471 2.91 3.63 -33.65
CA GLN A 471 2.61 2.22 -33.88
C GLN A 471 2.55 1.45 -32.56
N LEU A 472 1.33 1.22 -32.07
CA LEU A 472 1.08 0.44 -30.85
C LEU A 472 1.37 -1.04 -31.11
N ASN A 473 2.57 -1.49 -30.71
CA ASN A 473 3.13 -2.82 -30.94
C ASN A 473 3.13 -3.28 -32.41
N GLY A 474 3.14 -2.34 -33.36
CA GLY A 474 3.13 -2.63 -34.81
C GLY A 474 1.81 -3.20 -35.35
N LYS A 475 0.71 -3.14 -34.59
CA LYS A 475 -0.59 -3.74 -34.96
C LYS A 475 -1.66 -2.68 -35.24
N SER A 476 -2.62 -3.00 -36.12
CA SER A 476 -3.82 -2.18 -36.38
C SER A 476 -5.03 -2.56 -35.52
N THR A 477 -4.90 -3.60 -34.68
CA THR A 477 -5.93 -4.13 -33.76
C THR A 477 -5.23 -4.72 -32.55
N CYS A 478 -5.74 -4.49 -31.36
CA CYS A 478 -5.15 -4.97 -30.11
C CYS A 478 -5.84 -6.21 -29.54
N THR A 479 -5.15 -6.90 -28.63
CA THR A 479 -5.68 -8.03 -27.86
C THR A 479 -6.13 -7.51 -26.49
N GLU A 480 -7.24 -7.98 -25.93
CA GLU A 480 -7.71 -7.51 -24.61
C GLU A 480 -6.62 -7.59 -23.53
N GLY A 481 -6.38 -6.49 -22.80
CA GLY A 481 -5.30 -6.37 -21.82
C GLY A 481 -3.88 -6.21 -22.41
N GLU A 482 -3.73 -6.10 -23.73
CA GLU A 482 -2.45 -5.75 -24.36
C GLU A 482 -2.08 -4.29 -24.04
N ILE A 483 -0.78 -4.04 -23.81
CA ILE A 483 -0.24 -2.74 -23.37
C ILE A 483 0.72 -2.19 -24.44
N ALA A 484 0.70 -0.87 -24.64
CA ALA A 484 1.59 -0.10 -25.50
C ALA A 484 1.79 1.33 -24.95
N CYS A 485 2.62 2.14 -25.60
CA CYS A 485 2.77 3.57 -25.29
C CYS A 485 2.40 4.43 -26.51
N SER A 486 1.76 5.58 -26.29
CA SER A 486 1.49 6.55 -27.36
C SER A 486 2.79 7.26 -27.79
N ALA A 487 2.76 7.95 -28.94
CA ALA A 487 3.91 8.72 -29.43
C ALA A 487 4.24 9.93 -28.53
N ASP A 488 3.28 10.36 -27.71
CA ASP A 488 3.37 11.48 -26.78
C ASP A 488 3.65 11.03 -25.33
N GLY A 489 3.90 9.73 -25.11
CA GLY A 489 4.31 9.17 -23.81
C GLY A 489 3.16 8.72 -22.89
N GLU A 490 1.92 8.67 -23.37
CA GLU A 490 0.79 8.12 -22.61
C GLU A 490 0.84 6.59 -22.54
N TYR A 491 0.27 6.04 -21.48
CA TYR A 491 0.07 4.60 -21.34
C TYR A 491 -1.20 4.18 -22.09
N ALA A 492 -1.10 3.19 -22.97
CA ALA A 492 -2.22 2.66 -23.74
C ALA A 492 -2.51 1.19 -23.37
N VAL A 493 -3.75 0.91 -22.98
CA VAL A 493 -4.25 -0.46 -22.72
C VAL A 493 -5.38 -0.81 -23.68
N CYS A 494 -5.47 -2.07 -24.09
CA CYS A 494 -6.55 -2.55 -24.93
C CYS A 494 -7.77 -2.97 -24.09
N ASP A 495 -8.88 -2.26 -24.28
CA ASP A 495 -10.19 -2.50 -23.66
C ASP A 495 -11.26 -2.59 -24.76
N HIS A 496 -12.08 -3.64 -24.72
CA HIS A 496 -13.08 -4.00 -25.74
C HIS A 496 -12.54 -3.97 -27.18
N SER A 497 -11.30 -4.47 -27.37
CA SER A 497 -10.54 -4.41 -28.65
C SER A 497 -10.25 -3.00 -29.20
N ALA A 498 -10.30 -1.97 -28.36
CA ALA A 498 -9.89 -0.59 -28.67
C ALA A 498 -8.78 -0.13 -27.72
N TRP A 499 -7.94 0.81 -28.17
CA TRP A 499 -6.91 1.40 -27.31
C TRP A 499 -7.50 2.53 -26.46
N VAL A 500 -7.40 2.39 -25.14
CA VAL A 500 -7.72 3.41 -24.13
C VAL A 500 -6.41 3.98 -23.61
N TYR A 501 -6.32 5.31 -23.57
CA TYR A 501 -5.10 6.05 -23.20
C TYR A 501 -5.25 6.66 -21.80
N MET A 502 -4.16 6.71 -21.06
CA MET A 502 -4.08 7.28 -19.72
C MET A 502 -2.77 8.06 -19.57
N GLU A 503 -2.84 9.28 -19.03
CA GLU A 503 -1.65 10.07 -18.70
C GLU A 503 -0.80 9.35 -17.64
N CYS A 504 0.52 9.34 -17.83
CA CYS A 504 1.45 8.87 -16.80
C CYS A 504 1.56 9.89 -15.65
N ALA A 505 1.88 9.41 -14.45
CA ALA A 505 2.05 10.26 -13.27
C ALA A 505 3.18 11.30 -13.48
N SER A 506 3.04 12.48 -12.87
CA SER A 506 3.98 13.60 -13.06
C SER A 506 5.45 13.20 -12.83
N GLY A 507 6.30 13.43 -13.83
CA GLY A 507 7.70 13.00 -13.83
C GLY A 507 7.97 11.60 -14.42
N THR A 508 6.93 10.92 -14.92
CA THR A 508 7.02 9.65 -15.65
C THR A 508 6.43 9.76 -17.06
N THR A 509 6.85 8.87 -17.95
CA THR A 509 6.41 8.74 -19.36
C THR A 509 6.38 7.25 -19.70
N CYS A 510 5.51 6.84 -20.62
CA CYS A 510 5.40 5.46 -21.05
C CYS A 510 6.47 5.14 -22.10
N TYR A 511 7.32 4.14 -21.80
CA TYR A 511 8.23 3.55 -22.77
C TYR A 511 8.50 2.07 -22.46
N ALA A 512 9.05 1.35 -23.44
CA ALA A 512 9.58 0.01 -23.26
C ALA A 512 10.99 0.05 -22.68
N PHE A 513 11.27 -0.80 -21.69
CA PHE A 513 12.60 -0.97 -21.09
C PHE A 513 12.86 -2.43 -20.71
N ASP A 514 14.12 -2.83 -20.70
CA ASP A 514 14.56 -4.14 -20.20
C ASP A 514 14.95 -4.12 -18.72
N SER A 515 14.59 -5.21 -18.04
CA SER A 515 15.16 -5.59 -16.75
C SER A 515 15.56 -7.06 -16.81
N GLY A 516 16.87 -7.32 -16.74
CA GLY A 516 17.44 -8.62 -17.09
C GLY A 516 17.22 -8.96 -18.57
N ASP A 517 16.73 -10.17 -18.83
CA ASP A 517 16.37 -10.65 -20.18
C ASP A 517 14.89 -10.40 -20.55
N SER A 518 14.11 -9.73 -19.69
CA SER A 518 12.70 -9.39 -19.94
C SER A 518 12.52 -7.94 -20.37
N VAL A 519 11.49 -7.66 -21.18
CA VAL A 519 11.09 -6.32 -21.62
C VAL A 519 9.71 -5.99 -21.07
N TYR A 520 9.57 -4.78 -20.55
CA TYR A 520 8.38 -4.22 -19.92
C TYR A 520 7.98 -2.95 -20.65
N THR A 521 6.68 -2.66 -20.73
CA THR A 521 6.14 -1.42 -21.33
C THR A 521 5.16 -0.80 -20.34
N GLN A 522 5.53 0.33 -19.74
CA GLN A 522 4.73 1.01 -18.70
C GLN A 522 5.23 2.45 -18.47
N CYS A 523 4.49 3.23 -17.69
CA CYS A 523 4.99 4.49 -17.14
C CYS A 523 6.25 4.25 -16.29
N ASN A 524 7.33 4.97 -16.58
CA ASN A 524 8.59 4.95 -15.85
C ASN A 524 9.23 6.36 -15.88
N PHE A 525 10.19 6.66 -15.02
CA PHE A 525 10.76 8.01 -14.89
C PHE A 525 11.33 8.54 -16.21
N SER A 526 10.95 9.76 -16.61
CA SER A 526 11.33 10.34 -17.90
C SER A 526 12.83 10.61 -18.03
N TYR A 527 13.55 10.80 -16.93
CA TYR A 527 15.01 10.98 -16.97
C TYR A 527 15.77 9.68 -17.36
N LEU A 528 15.12 8.50 -17.25
CA LEU A 528 15.69 7.22 -17.66
C LEU A 528 15.36 6.84 -19.11
N GLU A 529 14.36 7.46 -19.72
CA GLU A 529 13.85 7.20 -21.09
C GLU A 529 14.98 7.14 -22.13
N SER A 530 15.89 8.13 -22.11
CA SER A 530 17.02 8.26 -23.04
C SER A 530 18.01 7.09 -23.09
N ASN A 531 17.92 6.11 -22.18
CA ASN A 531 18.72 4.88 -22.20
C ASN A 531 18.11 3.76 -23.09
N TYR A 532 16.91 3.99 -23.63
CA TYR A 532 16.08 2.99 -24.32
C TYR A 532 15.58 3.44 -25.70
N PHE A 533 16.11 4.54 -26.24
CA PHE A 533 15.83 5.06 -27.60
C PHE A 533 17.12 5.07 -28.45
#